data_AF-A0A173MF38-F1
#
_entry.id   AF-A0A173MF38-F1
#
_cell.length_a   1.000
_cell.length_b   1.000
_cell.length_c   1.000
_cell.angle_alpha   90.00
_cell.angle_beta   90.00
_cell.angle_gamma   90.00
#
_symmetry.space_group_name_H-M   'P 1'
#
loop_
_entity.id
_entity.type
_entity.pdbx_description
1 polymer ?
#
loop_
_entity_poly.entity_id
_entity_poly.type
_entity_poly.pdbx_seq_one_letter_code
_entity_poly.pdbx_strand_id
1 'polypeptide(L)'
;MLLISSNDVLEAEIAKVPGKPAVLEVLWDGDSEGWFLYATLYSLQRKFFRNKMLIHRLGVIRFNGDHSQFNGTTPDWPEAAYAVILGRQMAEKYDLTFYFPSEKEPEDNCPGWMQRHKGVSCADCNKLILPVVAPDLPRNICYNCYLKKEYRNKR
;
A
#
# COMPACT_ATOMS: atom_id res chain seq x y z
N MET A 1 10.13 0.35 15.16
CA MET A 1 9.51 0.04 13.85
C MET A 1 10.63 -0.04 12.83
N LEU A 2 10.72 -1.08 12.01
CA LEU A 2 11.81 -1.24 11.04
C LEU A 2 11.59 -0.31 9.84
N LEU A 3 12.67 0.30 9.35
CA LEU A 3 12.68 1.09 8.12
C LEU A 3 13.16 0.22 6.95
N ILE A 4 12.36 0.16 5.90
CA ILE A 4 12.65 -0.54 4.65
C ILE A 4 13.09 0.52 3.64
N SER A 5 14.41 0.66 3.50
CA SER A 5 15.04 1.67 2.64
C SER A 5 15.80 1.06 1.45
N SER A 6 15.72 -0.25 1.26
CA SER A 6 16.34 -0.99 0.16
C SER A 6 15.62 -2.30 -0.12
N ASN A 7 15.88 -2.87 -1.31
CA ASN A 7 15.48 -4.24 -1.66
C ASN A 7 16.04 -5.26 -0.67
N ASP A 8 17.32 -5.16 -0.35
CA ASP A 8 17.99 -6.13 0.53
C ASP A 8 17.35 -6.17 1.93
N VAL A 9 16.93 -5.02 2.46
CA VAL A 9 16.23 -4.96 3.75
C VAL A 9 14.86 -5.61 3.64
N LEU A 10 14.08 -5.28 2.61
CA LEU A 10 12.75 -5.88 2.41
C LEU A 10 12.86 -7.40 2.24
N GLU A 11 13.80 -7.85 1.42
CA GLU A 11 14.06 -9.26 1.16
C GLU A 11 14.47 -10.01 2.43
N ALA A 12 15.39 -9.43 3.21
CA ALA A 12 15.82 -10.03 4.47
C ALA A 12 14.65 -10.21 5.45
N GLU A 13 13.68 -9.29 5.49
CA GLU A 13 12.48 -9.45 6.31
C GLU A 13 11.52 -10.50 5.76
N ILE A 14 11.31 -10.55 4.44
CA ILE A 14 10.48 -11.59 3.81
C ILE A 14 11.06 -12.98 4.09
N ALA A 15 12.37 -13.14 4.01
CA ALA A 15 13.06 -14.40 4.25
C ALA A 15 12.93 -14.92 5.69
N LYS A 16 12.67 -14.05 6.67
CA LYS A 16 12.43 -14.43 8.08
C LYS A 16 11.02 -14.97 8.32
N VAL A 17 10.08 -14.72 7.41
CA VAL A 17 8.68 -15.07 7.61
C VAL A 17 8.44 -16.56 7.31
N PRO A 18 7.83 -17.32 8.24
CA PRO A 18 7.51 -18.72 7.99
C PRO A 18 6.35 -18.89 7.00
N GLY A 19 6.39 -19.98 6.23
CA GLY A 19 5.37 -20.33 5.22
C GLY A 19 5.71 -19.78 3.82
N LYS A 20 4.84 -20.04 2.84
CA LYS A 20 5.00 -19.47 1.48
C LYS A 20 4.50 -18.02 1.50
N PRO A 21 5.32 -17.00 1.16
CA PRO A 21 4.83 -15.65 0.90
C PRO A 21 3.72 -15.67 -0.15
N ALA A 22 2.60 -15.01 0.13
CA ALA A 22 1.43 -15.03 -0.75
C ALA A 22 1.05 -13.64 -1.23
N VAL A 23 1.10 -12.64 -0.34
CA VAL A 23 0.77 -11.26 -0.67
C VAL A 23 1.72 -10.32 0.05
N LEU A 24 2.31 -9.39 -0.68
CA LEU A 24 2.98 -8.22 -0.14
C LEU A 24 2.03 -7.04 -0.29
N GLU A 25 1.48 -6.60 0.84
CA GLU A 25 0.60 -5.46 0.93
C GLU A 25 1.40 -4.21 1.29
N VAL A 26 1.09 -3.13 0.59
CA VAL A 26 1.52 -1.78 0.94
C VAL A 26 0.29 -0.89 1.06
N LEU A 27 0.17 -0.20 2.19
CA LEU A 27 -0.90 0.76 2.44
C LEU A 27 -0.32 2.07 2.97
N TRP A 28 -0.96 3.16 2.59
CA TRP A 28 -0.77 4.45 3.24
C TRP A 28 -1.40 4.42 4.62
N ASP A 29 -0.75 5.14 5.52
CA ASP A 29 -1.30 5.54 6.80
C ASP A 29 -0.71 6.93 7.11
N GLY A 30 -1.41 7.69 7.94
CA GLY A 30 -1.11 9.08 8.21
C GLY A 30 -1.34 9.42 9.66
N ASP A 31 -0.42 10.17 10.25
CA ASP A 31 -0.56 10.70 11.60
C ASP A 31 -0.22 12.20 11.64
N SER A 32 0.00 12.73 12.85
CA SER A 32 0.38 14.14 13.03
C SER A 32 1.72 14.53 12.40
N GLU A 33 2.59 13.56 12.08
CA GLU A 33 3.91 13.77 11.48
C GLU A 33 3.88 13.64 9.95
N GLY A 34 2.77 13.18 9.37
CA GLY A 34 2.56 13.11 7.92
C GLY A 34 2.20 11.71 7.44
N TRP A 35 2.44 11.47 6.14
CA TRP A 35 2.09 10.22 5.46
C TRP A 35 3.27 9.25 5.41
N PHE A 36 3.00 7.96 5.59
CA PHE A 36 3.97 6.88 5.45
C PHE A 36 3.33 5.61 4.88
N LEU A 37 4.17 4.66 4.45
CA LEU A 37 3.75 3.41 3.83
C LEU A 37 4.15 2.21 4.70
N TYR A 38 3.18 1.41 5.13
CA TYR A 38 3.47 0.14 5.80
C TYR A 38 3.53 -1.01 4.82
N ALA A 39 4.55 -1.85 4.97
CA ALA A 39 4.63 -3.14 4.31
C ALA A 39 4.15 -4.26 5.24
N THR A 40 3.18 -5.04 4.77
CA THR A 40 2.65 -6.22 5.46
C THR A 40 2.74 -7.43 4.55
N LEU A 41 3.32 -8.53 5.04
CA LEU A 41 3.37 -9.78 4.31
C LEU A 41 2.31 -10.75 4.82
N TYR A 42 1.57 -11.32 3.90
CA TYR A 42 0.67 -12.44 4.16
C TYR A 42 1.38 -13.72 3.73
N SER A 43 1.49 -14.70 4.63
CA SER A 43 2.09 -16.01 4.32
C SER A 43 1.09 -17.15 4.51
N LEU A 44 1.18 -18.14 3.63
CA LEU A 44 0.41 -19.38 3.72
C LEU A 44 1.22 -20.43 4.47
N GLN A 45 0.73 -20.83 5.63
CA GLN A 45 1.28 -21.95 6.39
C GLN A 45 0.34 -23.15 6.30
N ARG A 46 0.86 -24.26 5.77
CA ARG A 46 0.15 -25.54 5.76
C ARG A 46 0.42 -26.24 7.09
N LYS A 47 -0.64 -26.52 7.86
CA LYS A 47 -0.57 -27.37 9.04
C LYS A 47 -1.55 -28.53 8.88
N PHE A 48 -1.01 -29.74 8.79
CA PHE A 48 -1.75 -30.96 8.44
C PHE A 48 -2.52 -30.79 7.10
N PHE A 49 -3.83 -30.55 7.19
CA PHE A 49 -4.77 -30.44 6.06
C PHE A 49 -5.41 -29.05 5.92
N ARG A 50 -4.99 -28.06 6.71
CA ARG A 50 -5.54 -26.70 6.63
C ARG A 50 -4.45 -25.70 6.24
N ASN A 51 -4.78 -24.84 5.28
CA ASN A 51 -3.99 -23.66 4.98
C ASN A 51 -4.45 -22.54 5.92
N LYS A 52 -3.51 -21.95 6.65
CA LYS A 52 -3.75 -20.77 7.47
C LYS A 52 -2.98 -19.60 6.85
N MET A 53 -3.68 -18.50 6.57
CA MET A 53 -3.05 -17.24 6.24
C MET A 53 -2.57 -16.58 7.53
N LEU A 54 -1.30 -16.21 7.59
CA LEU A 54 -0.69 -15.42 8.65
C LEU A 54 -0.37 -14.03 8.14
N ILE A 55 -0.38 -13.05 9.03
CA ILE A 55 -0.15 -11.64 8.72
C ILE A 55 1.10 -11.20 9.50
N HIS A 56 2.07 -10.62 8.80
CA HIS A 56 3.35 -10.22 9.35
C HIS A 56 3.63 -8.78 8.97
N ARG A 57 3.74 -7.88 9.95
CA ARG A 57 4.13 -6.49 9.71
C ARG A 57 5.65 -6.44 9.50
N LEU A 58 6.08 -6.04 8.30
CA LEU A 58 7.51 -6.01 7.97
C LEU A 58 8.15 -4.69 8.42
N GLY A 59 7.49 -3.55 8.18
CA GLY A 59 8.04 -2.24 8.52
C GLY A 59 7.40 -1.10 7.75
N VAL A 60 8.08 0.05 7.73
CA VAL A 60 7.72 1.24 6.94
C VAL A 60 8.65 1.37 5.76
N ILE A 61 8.10 1.53 4.57
CA ILE A 61 8.89 1.87 3.38
C ILE A 61 9.26 3.35 3.47
N ARG A 62 10.57 3.62 3.37
CA ARG A 62 11.10 4.97 3.37
C ARG A 62 11.99 5.17 2.16
N PHE A 63 11.64 6.16 1.35
CA PHE A 63 12.51 6.61 0.28
C PHE A 63 13.68 7.40 0.88
N ASN A 64 14.90 7.06 0.47
CA ASN A 64 16.14 7.60 1.03
C ASN A 64 16.71 8.78 0.21
N GLY A 65 15.97 9.28 -0.79
CA GLY A 65 16.42 10.38 -1.66
C GLY A 65 17.25 9.94 -2.86
N ASP A 66 17.40 8.64 -3.12
CA ASP A 66 18.06 8.15 -4.32
C ASP A 66 17.14 8.22 -5.55
N HIS A 67 17.12 9.38 -6.19
CA HIS A 67 16.29 9.64 -7.37
C HIS A 67 16.76 8.95 -8.65
N SER A 68 17.90 8.25 -8.64
CA SER A 68 18.40 7.51 -9.81
C SER A 68 17.38 6.48 -10.32
N GLN A 69 16.50 6.03 -9.42
CA GLN A 69 15.48 5.02 -9.67
C GLN A 69 14.26 5.54 -10.45
N PHE A 70 14.13 6.86 -10.65
CA PHE A 70 12.96 7.47 -11.31
C PHE A 70 13.25 8.03 -12.71
N ASN A 71 14.33 7.62 -13.37
CA ASN A 71 14.68 8.05 -14.74
C ASN A 71 14.60 9.58 -14.95
N GLY A 72 15.02 10.35 -13.94
CA GLY A 72 15.12 11.82 -14.00
C GLY A 72 13.86 12.61 -13.67
N THR A 73 12.72 11.98 -13.37
CA THR A 73 11.50 12.70 -12.91
C THR A 73 11.13 12.24 -11.50
N THR A 74 11.28 13.12 -10.51
CA THR A 74 10.80 12.85 -9.15
C THR A 74 9.28 12.96 -9.11
N PRO A 75 8.54 11.89 -8.75
CA PRO A 75 7.09 11.95 -8.61
C PRO A 75 6.69 12.73 -7.36
N ASP A 76 5.45 13.20 -7.31
CA ASP A 76 4.90 13.94 -6.15
C ASP A 76 4.99 13.15 -4.84
N TRP A 77 4.94 11.82 -4.94
CA TRP A 77 5.08 10.88 -3.82
C TRP A 77 6.19 9.86 -4.12
N PRO A 78 7.48 10.22 -3.92
CA PRO A 78 8.62 9.35 -4.16
C PRO A 78 8.54 8.02 -3.43
N GLU A 79 8.02 8.01 -2.20
CA GLU A 79 7.83 6.82 -1.37
C GLU A 79 6.89 5.82 -2.02
N ALA A 80 5.81 6.27 -2.66
CA ALA A 80 4.88 5.37 -3.35
C ALA A 80 5.49 4.79 -4.63
N ALA A 81 6.14 5.63 -5.43
CA ALA A 81 6.85 5.13 -6.60
C ALA A 81 7.94 4.13 -6.21
N TYR A 82 8.65 4.40 -5.13
CA TYR A 82 9.66 3.50 -4.58
C TYR A 82 9.04 2.18 -4.08
N ALA A 83 7.92 2.24 -3.35
CA ALA A 83 7.20 1.05 -2.91
C ALA A 83 6.71 0.19 -4.08
N VAL A 84 6.31 0.80 -5.20
CA VAL A 84 5.94 0.06 -6.42
C VAL A 84 7.14 -0.67 -7.02
N ILE A 85 8.33 -0.05 -7.04
CA ILE A 85 9.56 -0.69 -7.52
C ILE A 85 9.91 -1.91 -6.64
N LEU A 86 10.02 -1.69 -5.33
CA LEU A 86 10.32 -2.74 -4.36
C LEU A 86 9.29 -3.89 -4.44
N GLY A 87 8.00 -3.51 -4.43
CA GLY A 87 6.89 -4.44 -4.39
C GLY A 87 6.82 -5.34 -5.62
N ARG A 88 7.03 -4.77 -6.82
CA ARG A 88 7.07 -5.54 -8.07
C ARG A 88 8.26 -6.48 -8.15
N GLN A 89 9.43 -6.03 -7.71
CA GLN A 89 10.62 -6.89 -7.65
C GLN A 89 10.43 -8.08 -6.70
N MET A 90 9.82 -7.86 -5.53
CA MET A 90 9.49 -8.95 -4.61
C MET A 90 8.38 -9.86 -5.14
N ALA A 91 7.38 -9.30 -5.83
CA ALA A 91 6.32 -10.08 -6.48
C ALA A 91 6.87 -11.06 -7.50
N GLU A 92 7.76 -10.58 -8.38
CA GLU A 92 8.43 -11.42 -9.36
C GLU A 92 9.32 -12.48 -8.70
N LYS A 93 10.14 -12.09 -7.73
CA LYS A 93 11.09 -12.98 -7.05
C LYS A 93 10.43 -14.10 -6.26
N TYR A 94 9.33 -13.80 -5.57
CA TYR A 94 8.67 -14.73 -4.64
C TYR A 94 7.39 -15.36 -5.18
N ASP A 95 6.98 -15.03 -6.42
CA ASP A 95 5.70 -15.46 -6.98
C ASP A 95 4.53 -15.09 -6.02
N LEU A 96 4.53 -13.83 -5.57
CA LEU A 96 3.52 -13.29 -4.65
C LEU A 96 2.68 -12.20 -5.33
N THR A 97 1.48 -11.95 -4.79
CA THR A 97 0.67 -10.80 -5.21
C THR A 97 1.19 -9.53 -4.55
N PHE A 98 1.57 -8.53 -5.34
CA PHE A 98 1.77 -7.18 -4.84
C PHE A 98 0.43 -6.44 -4.77
N TYR A 99 0.06 -5.95 -3.60
CA TYR A 99 -1.19 -5.23 -3.36
C TYR A 99 -0.90 -3.82 -2.83
N PHE A 100 -1.10 -2.81 -3.68
CA PHE A 100 -0.99 -1.41 -3.30
C PHE A 100 -2.12 -0.59 -3.95
N PRO A 101 -3.28 -0.43 -3.30
CA PRO A 101 -4.47 0.17 -3.91
C PRO A 101 -4.37 1.68 -4.20
N SER A 102 -3.38 2.40 -3.65
CA SER A 102 -3.19 3.84 -3.86
C SER A 102 -1.74 4.21 -4.18
N GLU A 103 -1.25 3.73 -5.32
CA GLU A 103 0.12 3.93 -5.79
C GLU A 103 0.48 5.38 -6.18
N LYS A 104 -0.51 6.27 -6.30
CA LYS A 104 -0.31 7.62 -6.87
C LYS A 104 -0.25 8.73 -5.84
N GLU A 105 -0.99 8.60 -4.76
CA GLU A 105 -1.16 9.65 -3.75
C GLU A 105 -1.63 9.00 -2.43
N PRO A 106 -1.39 9.63 -1.26
CA PRO A 106 -1.82 9.11 0.03
C PRO A 106 -3.32 8.92 0.14
N GLU A 107 -3.71 7.78 0.72
CA GLU A 107 -5.10 7.42 1.01
C GLU A 107 -5.10 6.32 2.07
N ASP A 108 -5.36 6.68 3.33
CA ASP A 108 -5.47 5.77 4.48
C ASP A 108 -6.78 4.97 4.50
N ASN A 109 -7.79 5.41 3.74
CA ASN A 109 -9.08 4.74 3.69
C ASN A 109 -9.15 3.62 2.61
N CYS A 110 -8.02 3.22 2.05
CA CYS A 110 -7.95 2.03 1.21
C CYS A 110 -8.17 0.76 2.05
N PRO A 111 -8.95 -0.24 1.58
CA PRO A 111 -9.09 -1.49 2.31
C PRO A 111 -7.76 -2.26 2.30
N GLY A 112 -7.46 -2.94 3.39
CA GLY A 112 -6.42 -3.97 3.37
C GLY A 112 -6.83 -5.19 2.54
N TRP A 113 -5.88 -6.05 2.24
CA TRP A 113 -6.02 -7.23 1.38
C TRP A 113 -7.19 -8.10 1.84
N MET A 114 -7.27 -8.40 3.13
CA MET A 114 -8.36 -9.22 3.68
C MET A 114 -9.72 -8.51 3.64
N GLN A 115 -9.73 -7.19 3.57
CA GLN A 115 -10.93 -6.35 3.56
C GLN A 115 -11.32 -5.88 2.15
N ARG A 116 -10.53 -6.16 1.10
CA ARG A 116 -10.77 -5.67 -0.27
C ARG A 116 -12.16 -5.96 -0.82
N HIS A 117 -12.79 -7.05 -0.37
CA HIS A 117 -14.15 -7.43 -0.73
C HIS A 117 -15.24 -6.48 -0.18
N LYS A 118 -14.90 -5.65 0.81
CA LYS A 118 -15.76 -4.60 1.38
C LYS A 118 -15.56 -3.25 0.70
N GLY A 119 -14.54 -3.13 -0.15
CA GLY A 119 -14.21 -1.90 -0.83
C GLY A 119 -15.19 -1.58 -1.96
N VAL A 120 -15.30 -0.30 -2.27
CA VAL A 120 -16.01 0.23 -3.44
C VAL A 120 -15.03 1.02 -4.29
N SER A 121 -15.21 1.01 -5.60
CA SER A 121 -14.41 1.86 -6.49
C SER A 121 -14.86 3.31 -6.37
N CYS A 122 -13.90 4.22 -6.21
CA CYS A 122 -14.13 5.65 -6.34
C CYS A 122 -14.71 5.97 -7.73
N ALA A 123 -15.83 6.69 -7.79
CA ALA A 123 -16.51 6.98 -9.05
C ALA A 123 -15.71 7.88 -9.99
N ASP A 124 -14.75 8.66 -9.47
CA ASP A 124 -13.95 9.59 -10.29
C ASP A 124 -12.61 9.00 -10.76
N CYS A 125 -11.96 8.18 -9.92
CA CYS A 125 -10.59 7.71 -10.18
C CYS A 125 -10.43 6.18 -10.11
N ASN A 126 -11.52 5.44 -9.85
CA ASN A 126 -11.56 3.99 -9.73
C ASN A 126 -10.65 3.39 -8.62
N LYS A 127 -10.07 4.21 -7.75
CA LYS A 127 -9.32 3.77 -6.56
C LYS A 127 -10.23 2.99 -5.62
N LEU A 128 -9.77 1.83 -5.14
CA LEU A 128 -10.54 1.02 -4.19
C LEU A 128 -10.48 1.66 -2.80
N ILE A 129 -11.63 1.99 -2.23
CA ILE A 129 -11.76 2.63 -0.91
C ILE A 129 -12.77 1.91 -0.03
N LEU A 130 -12.65 2.03 1.28
CA LEU A 130 -13.71 1.66 2.19
C LEU A 130 -14.83 2.71 2.14
N PRO A 131 -16.11 2.33 2.15
CA PRO A 131 -17.20 3.30 2.22
C PRO A 131 -17.10 4.11 3.52
N VAL A 132 -16.82 5.41 3.40
CA VAL A 132 -16.75 6.31 4.57
C VAL A 132 -18.16 6.65 5.03
N VAL A 133 -18.36 6.69 6.35
CA VAL A 133 -19.59 7.17 6.98
C VAL A 133 -19.34 8.59 7.50
N ALA A 134 -18.99 9.52 6.60
CA ALA A 134 -18.92 10.94 6.92
C ALA A 134 -20.13 11.63 6.28
N PRO A 135 -20.80 12.56 6.99
CA PRO A 135 -22.02 13.20 6.48
C PRO A 135 -21.86 13.85 5.10
N ASP A 136 -20.69 14.45 4.86
CA ASP A 136 -20.44 15.28 3.68
C ASP A 136 -19.59 14.60 2.60
N LEU A 137 -19.08 13.38 2.85
CA LEU A 137 -18.29 12.62 1.87
C LEU A 137 -19.14 11.52 1.24
N PRO A 138 -19.41 11.57 -0.08
CA PRO A 138 -20.11 10.49 -0.76
C PRO A 138 -19.39 9.15 -0.57
N ARG A 139 -20.15 8.09 -0.28
CA ARG A 139 -19.61 6.75 0.07
C ARG A 139 -18.74 6.12 -1.02
N ASN A 140 -18.86 6.57 -2.26
CA ASN A 140 -18.15 6.07 -3.43
C ASN A 140 -17.18 7.10 -4.03
N ILE A 141 -16.76 8.11 -3.27
CA ILE A 141 -15.75 9.09 -3.70
C ILE A 141 -14.61 9.08 -2.69
N CYS A 142 -13.37 8.94 -3.16
CA CYS A 142 -12.20 9.01 -2.28
C CYS A 142 -11.95 10.45 -1.83
N TYR A 143 -11.28 10.61 -0.69
CA TYR A 143 -11.08 11.92 -0.07
C TYR A 143 -10.34 12.90 -1.01
N ASN A 144 -9.32 12.40 -1.72
CA ASN A 144 -8.58 13.17 -2.71
C ASN A 144 -9.44 13.73 -3.84
N CYS A 145 -10.38 12.93 -4.37
CA CYS A 145 -11.30 13.37 -5.42
C CYS A 145 -12.34 14.36 -4.89
N TYR A 146 -12.83 14.14 -3.67
CA TYR A 146 -13.73 15.07 -3.00
C TYR A 146 -13.08 16.45 -2.82
N LEU A 147 -11.86 16.51 -2.27
CA LEU A 147 -11.14 17.78 -2.10
C LEU A 147 -10.90 18.51 -3.42
N LYS A 148 -10.57 17.78 -4.50
CA LYS A 148 -10.40 18.37 -5.83
C LYS A 148 -11.69 19.03 -6.35
N LYS A 149 -12.87 18.45 -6.05
CA LYS A 149 -14.18 19.04 -6.39
C LYS A 149 -14.48 20.27 -5.55
N GLU A 150 -14.30 20.18 -4.24
CA GLU A 150 -14.51 21.31 -3.31
C GLU A 150 -13.66 22.52 -3.67
N TYR A 151 -12.39 22.29 -4.02
CA TYR A 151 -11.49 23.36 -4.42
C TYR A 151 -11.90 24.03 -5.74
N ARG A 152 -12.43 23.26 -6.71
CA ARG A 152 -12.95 23.79 -7.97
C ARG A 152 -14.23 24.61 -7.77
N ASN A 153 -15.12 24.17 -6.88
CA ASN A 153 -16.38 24.86 -6.61
C ASN A 153 -16.22 26.19 -5.86
N LYS A 154 -15.06 26.40 -5.21
CA LYS A 154 -14.71 27.63 -4.49
C LYS A 154 -13.94 28.66 -5.34
N ARG A 155 -13.59 28.32 -6.58
CA ARG A 155 -12.95 29.20 -7.56
C ARG A 155 -13.97 29.73 -8.54
#